data_AF-A0A536DKM7-F1
#
_entry.id   AF-A0A536DKM7-F1
#
_cell.length_a   1.000
_cell.length_b   1.000
_cell.length_c   1.000
_cell.angle_alpha   90.00
_cell.angle_beta   90.00
_cell.angle_gamma   90.00
#
_symmetry.space_group_name_H-M   'P 1'
#
loop_
_entity.id
_entity.type
_entity.pdbx_description
1 polymer ?
#
loop_
_entity_poly.entity_id
_entity_poly.type
_entity_poly.pdbx_seq_one_letter_code
_entity_poly.pdbx_strand_id
1 'polypeptide(L)'
;MITPAVCAVPEPGAPRLRGKQRVRLAPASLAAQIYGASETFAEFHCSNELNRRYQPLFERSDLRVSGVGDEGEARVVELTDAAFYVATLYLPQLAAAQGEPDPLIDAFLQAAAGVAR
;
A
#
# COMPACT_ATOMS: atom_id res chain seq x y z
N MET A 1 8.84 -15.52 -1.19
CA MET A 1 8.65 -14.10 -1.55
C MET A 1 7.86 -13.36 -0.47
N ILE A 2 6.74 -13.91 0.03
CA ILE A 2 6.04 -13.39 1.21
C ILE A 2 6.63 -14.05 2.48
N THR A 3 6.75 -13.31 3.57
CA THR A 3 7.27 -13.78 4.87
C THR A 3 6.39 -13.25 6.01
N PRO A 4 6.37 -13.88 7.20
CA PRO A 4 5.74 -13.27 8.37
C PRO A 4 6.35 -11.89 8.64
N ALA A 5 5.51 -10.91 8.98
CA ALA A 5 5.98 -9.57 9.22
C ALA A 5 6.89 -9.49 10.45
N VAL A 6 7.95 -8.68 10.39
CA VAL A 6 8.99 -8.69 11.43
C VAL A 6 8.56 -7.96 12.72
N CYS A 7 7.48 -7.16 12.69
CA CYS A 7 7.00 -6.44 13.86
C CYS A 7 6.47 -7.37 14.97
N ALA A 8 6.78 -7.00 16.22
CA ALA A 8 6.38 -7.72 17.41
C ALA A 8 4.85 -7.75 17.56
N VAL A 9 4.33 -8.89 18.01
CA VAL A 9 2.94 -9.10 18.38
C VAL A 9 2.73 -8.48 19.77
N PRO A 10 1.94 -7.42 19.95
CA PRO A 10 1.65 -6.93 21.30
C PRO A 10 0.58 -7.73 22.02
N GLU A 11 -0.21 -8.55 21.31
CA GLU A 11 -1.23 -9.44 21.90
C GLU A 11 -1.24 -10.81 21.21
N PRO A 12 -1.09 -11.93 21.95
CA PRO A 12 -1.09 -13.27 21.37
C PRO A 12 -2.29 -13.54 20.45
N GLY A 13 -2.03 -13.92 19.20
CA GLY A 13 -3.06 -14.24 18.20
C GLY A 13 -3.50 -13.06 17.32
N ALA A 14 -3.11 -11.82 17.62
CA ALA A 14 -3.39 -10.67 16.76
C ALA A 14 -2.46 -10.62 15.52
N PRO A 15 -2.90 -9.99 14.41
CA PRO A 15 -2.03 -9.76 13.26
C PRO A 15 -0.79 -8.95 13.62
N ARG A 16 0.34 -9.28 12.98
CA ARG A 16 1.64 -8.63 13.24
C ARG A 16 1.69 -7.18 12.72
N LEU A 17 1.05 -6.92 11.59
CA LEU A 17 0.81 -5.58 11.06
C LEU A 17 -0.65 -5.24 11.36
N ARG A 18 -0.84 -4.32 12.30
CA ARG A 18 -2.17 -3.84 12.68
C ARG A 18 -2.15 -2.36 13.06
N GLY A 19 -3.30 -1.72 12.93
CA GLY A 19 -3.51 -0.33 13.28
C GLY A 19 -3.00 0.65 12.22
N LYS A 20 -3.27 1.93 12.47
CA LYS A 20 -2.88 3.05 11.59
C LYS A 20 -1.36 3.24 11.63
N GLN A 21 -0.72 3.08 10.49
CA GLN A 21 0.73 3.28 10.32
C GLN A 21 1.00 4.21 9.15
N ARG A 22 2.15 4.90 9.21
CA ARG A 22 2.57 5.82 8.16
C ARG A 22 3.14 5.05 6.95
N VAL A 23 2.79 5.52 5.76
CA VAL A 23 3.31 5.05 4.48
C VAL A 23 3.81 6.25 3.70
N ARG A 24 5.11 6.25 3.37
CA ARG A 24 5.72 7.27 2.50
C ARG A 24 5.56 6.85 1.05
N LEU A 25 5.13 7.78 0.21
CA LEU A 25 4.82 7.55 -1.19
C LEU A 25 5.94 8.11 -2.08
N ALA A 26 6.29 7.38 -3.13
CA ALA A 26 7.29 7.79 -4.08
C ALA A 26 6.78 9.02 -4.86
N PRO A 27 7.63 10.04 -5.09
CA PRO A 27 7.26 11.18 -5.91
C PRO A 27 6.76 10.75 -7.29
N ALA A 28 5.73 11.44 -7.79
CA ALA A 28 5.10 11.17 -9.09
C ALA A 28 4.45 9.77 -9.26
N SER A 29 4.41 8.94 -8.22
CA SER A 29 3.64 7.68 -8.24
C SER A 29 2.13 7.95 -8.35
N LEU A 30 1.38 6.96 -8.85
CA LEU A 30 -0.07 7.04 -8.91
C LEU A 30 -0.66 7.17 -7.50
N ALA A 31 -0.13 6.44 -6.52
CA ALA A 31 -0.55 6.57 -5.13
C ALA A 31 -0.32 8.00 -4.59
N ALA A 32 0.84 8.62 -4.82
CA ALA A 32 1.08 10.00 -4.39
C ALA A 32 0.12 11.00 -5.05
N GLN A 33 -0.26 10.77 -6.31
CA GLN A 33 -1.25 11.59 -7.01
C GLN A 33 -2.66 11.41 -6.43
N ILE A 34 -3.07 10.17 -6.19
CA ILE A 34 -4.38 9.81 -5.62
C ILE A 34 -4.56 10.41 -4.23
N TYR A 35 -3.55 10.29 -3.37
CA TYR A 35 -3.60 10.85 -2.01
C TYR A 35 -3.31 12.36 -1.98
N GLY A 36 -2.76 12.94 -3.06
CA GLY A 36 -2.37 14.35 -3.10
C GLY A 36 -1.26 14.71 -2.09
N ALA A 37 -0.47 13.73 -1.65
CA ALA A 37 0.49 13.87 -0.56
C ALA A 37 1.72 12.95 -0.74
N SER A 38 2.82 13.29 -0.08
CA SER A 38 4.04 12.46 -0.05
C SER A 38 3.98 11.32 0.98
N GLU A 39 2.97 11.30 1.84
CA GLU A 39 2.71 10.23 2.79
C GLU A 39 1.21 10.12 3.09
N THR A 40 0.80 8.94 3.56
CA THR A 40 -0.54 8.66 4.07
C THR A 40 -0.47 7.84 5.35
N PHE A 41 -1.53 7.84 6.13
CA PHE A 41 -1.68 7.01 7.32
C PHE A 41 -2.78 5.97 7.07
N ALA A 42 -2.39 4.70 6.97
CA ALA A 42 -3.27 3.64 6.52
C ALA A 42 -3.43 2.53 7.56
N GLU A 43 -4.60 1.89 7.57
CA GLU A 43 -4.94 0.82 8.48
C GLU A 43 -4.45 -0.55 7.97
N PHE A 44 -3.73 -1.27 8.83
CA PHE A 44 -3.23 -2.61 8.52
C PHE A 44 -4.01 -3.68 9.28
N HIS A 45 -4.11 -4.86 8.67
CA HIS A 45 -4.61 -6.07 9.33
C HIS A 45 -4.07 -7.32 8.62
N CYS A 46 -2.77 -7.59 8.78
CA CYS A 46 -2.09 -8.71 8.12
C CYS A 46 -0.95 -9.28 8.99
N SER A 47 -0.65 -10.56 8.84
CA SER A 47 0.48 -11.21 9.52
C SER A 47 1.71 -11.39 8.64
N ASN A 48 1.62 -11.01 7.37
CA ASN A 48 2.63 -11.26 6.35
C ASN A 48 3.02 -9.96 5.63
N GLU A 49 4.22 -9.95 5.05
CA GLU A 49 4.72 -8.86 4.24
C GLU A 49 5.64 -9.35 3.11
N LEU A 50 6.03 -8.44 2.22
CA LEU A 50 7.04 -8.75 1.22
C LEU A 50 8.38 -8.99 1.91
N ASN A 51 8.99 -10.14 1.63
CA ASN A 51 10.34 -10.41 2.09
C ASN A 51 11.31 -9.44 1.42
N ARG A 52 11.92 -8.56 2.21
CA ARG A 52 12.86 -7.52 1.77
C ARG A 52 13.99 -8.04 0.88
N ARG A 53 14.41 -9.30 1.05
CA ARG A 53 15.42 -9.93 0.17
C ARG A 53 15.02 -9.92 -1.31
N TYR A 54 13.71 -9.95 -1.60
CA TYR A 54 13.17 -9.99 -2.95
C TYR A 54 12.71 -8.61 -3.45
N GLN A 55 12.65 -7.59 -2.60
CA GLN A 55 12.23 -6.24 -2.98
C GLN A 55 13.03 -5.65 -4.17
N PRO A 56 14.37 -5.78 -4.24
CA PRO A 56 15.15 -5.28 -5.38
C PRO A 56 14.82 -5.93 -6.73
N LEU A 57 14.12 -7.07 -6.74
CA LEU A 57 13.67 -7.71 -7.99
C LEU A 57 12.50 -6.95 -8.63
N PHE A 58 11.67 -6.29 -7.81
CA PHE A 58 10.54 -5.48 -8.27
C PHE A 58 10.99 -4.13 -8.82
N GLU A 59 12.02 -3.53 -8.22
CA GLU A 59 12.63 -2.29 -8.73
C GLU A 59 13.21 -2.44 -10.15
N ARG A 60 13.46 -3.68 -10.59
CA ARG A 60 13.98 -4.02 -11.93
C ARG A 60 12.90 -4.52 -12.88
N SER A 61 11.63 -4.51 -12.47
CA SER A 61 10.49 -4.88 -13.31
C SER A 61 9.54 -3.71 -13.48
N ASP A 62 8.47 -3.91 -14.25
CA ASP A 62 7.42 -2.90 -14.41
C ASP A 62 6.55 -2.77 -13.14
N LEU A 63 6.66 -3.70 -12.19
CA LEU A 63 5.97 -3.65 -10.90
C LEU A 63 6.86 -2.96 -9.86
N ARG A 64 6.70 -1.64 -9.71
CA ARG A 64 7.55 -0.82 -8.84
C ARG A 64 7.00 -0.70 -7.44
N VAL A 65 7.89 -0.64 -6.46
CA VAL A 65 7.55 -0.23 -5.09
C VAL A 65 7.35 1.28 -5.07
N SER A 66 6.10 1.72 -4.93
CA SER A 66 5.73 3.13 -4.93
C SER A 66 5.38 3.66 -3.54
N GLY A 67 5.31 2.78 -2.53
CA GLY A 67 5.06 3.19 -1.15
C GLY A 67 5.78 2.28 -0.17
N VAL A 68 6.38 2.89 0.85
CA VAL A 68 7.19 2.20 1.87
C VAL A 68 6.82 2.65 3.28
N GLY A 69 6.99 1.76 4.25
CA GLY A 69 6.85 2.12 5.66
C GLY A 69 8.10 2.83 6.21
N ASP A 70 8.16 2.95 7.53
CA ASP A 70 9.21 3.71 8.21
C ASP A 70 10.61 3.11 8.00
N GLU A 71 10.72 1.78 7.94
CA GLU A 71 11.99 1.08 7.74
C GLU A 71 12.34 0.90 6.25
N GLY A 72 11.45 1.29 5.32
CA GLY A 72 11.64 1.15 3.87
C GLY A 72 11.05 -0.13 3.25
N GLU A 73 10.25 -0.86 4.01
CA GLU A 73 9.55 -2.07 3.58
C GLU A 73 8.38 -1.73 2.66
N ALA A 74 8.22 -2.49 1.58
CA ALA A 74 7.17 -2.25 0.60
C ALA A 74 5.76 -2.33 1.22
N ARG A 75 4.98 -1.26 1.07
CA ARG A 75 3.57 -1.15 1.48
C ARG A 75 2.64 -0.90 0.30
N VAL A 76 3.16 -0.32 -0.79
CA VAL A 76 2.43 -0.10 -2.05
C VAL A 76 3.31 -0.50 -3.22
N VAL A 77 2.71 -1.18 -4.19
CA VAL A 77 3.32 -1.44 -5.50
C VAL A 77 2.38 -1.02 -6.62
N GLU A 78 2.96 -0.57 -7.73
CA GLU A 78 2.28 -0.09 -8.92
C GLU A 78 2.85 -0.73 -10.18
N LEU A 79 2.00 -0.98 -11.19
CA LEU A 79 2.45 -1.42 -12.51
C LEU A 79 2.56 -0.19 -13.43
N THR A 80 3.75 0.10 -13.94
CA THR A 80 4.02 1.37 -14.65
C THR A 80 3.37 1.48 -16.04
N ASP A 81 2.96 0.37 -16.64
CA ASP A 81 2.35 0.32 -17.99
C ASP A 81 0.85 -0.05 -17.95
N ALA A 82 0.18 0.25 -16.85
CA ALA A 82 -1.26 0.06 -16.70
C ALA A 82 -1.97 1.40 -16.53
N ALA A 83 -3.18 1.52 -17.09
CA ALA A 83 -4.05 2.68 -16.84
C ALA A 83 -4.37 2.83 -15.34
N PHE A 84 -4.52 1.71 -14.63
CA PHE A 84 -4.61 1.67 -13.18
C PHE A 84 -4.17 0.30 -12.67
N TYR A 85 -3.12 0.26 -11.85
CA TYR A 85 -2.76 -0.92 -11.07
C TYR A 85 -2.05 -0.48 -9.80
N VAL A 86 -2.70 -0.65 -8.66
CA VAL A 86 -2.15 -0.37 -7.33
C VAL A 86 -2.47 -1.56 -6.44
N ALA A 87 -1.45 -2.09 -5.76
CA ALA A 87 -1.64 -3.08 -4.71
C ALA A 87 -1.03 -2.59 -3.41
N THR A 88 -1.83 -2.62 -2.34
CA THR A 88 -1.45 -2.14 -1.01
C THR A 88 -1.41 -3.30 -0.02
N LEU A 89 -0.51 -3.24 0.94
CA LEU A 89 -0.50 -4.16 2.07
C LEU A 89 -1.48 -3.71 3.17
N TYR A 90 -1.70 -2.41 3.30
CA TYR A 90 -2.80 -1.86 4.11
C TYR A 90 -4.14 -2.08 3.42
N LEU A 91 -5.21 -1.86 4.17
CA LEU A 91 -6.58 -2.13 3.78
C LEU A 91 -7.39 -0.82 3.69
N PRO A 92 -7.47 -0.18 2.51
CA PRO A 92 -8.26 1.05 2.31
C PRO A 92 -9.70 0.96 2.83
N GLN A 93 -10.30 -0.23 2.73
CA GLN A 93 -11.67 -0.49 3.17
C GLN A 93 -11.87 -0.38 4.68
N LEU A 94 -10.81 -0.51 5.49
CA LEU A 94 -10.92 -0.35 6.94
C LEU A 94 -11.12 1.11 7.34
N ALA A 95 -10.52 2.06 6.62
CA ALA A 95 -10.79 3.49 6.79
C ALA A 95 -12.22 3.82 6.35
N ALA A 96 -12.62 3.32 5.17
CA ALA A 96 -13.97 3.53 4.64
C ALA A 96 -15.06 3.01 5.59
N ALA A 97 -14.85 1.87 6.24
CA ALA A 97 -15.77 1.31 7.23
C ALA A 97 -15.94 2.19 8.50
N GLN A 98 -14.98 3.08 8.77
CA GLN A 98 -15.04 4.06 9.87
C GLN A 98 -15.70 5.38 9.45
N GLY A 99 -16.18 5.47 8.20
CA GLY A 99 -16.75 6.70 7.63
C GLY A 99 -15.71 7.64 7.03
N GLU A 100 -14.45 7.20 6.91
CA GLU A 100 -13.37 7.93 6.25
C GLU A 100 -13.15 7.35 4.84
N PRO A 101 -13.78 7.87 3.77
CA PRO A 101 -13.56 7.35 2.42
C PRO A 101 -12.08 7.44 2.04
N ASP A 102 -11.50 6.32 1.60
CA ASP A 102 -10.11 6.27 1.14
C ASP A 102 -10.05 6.68 -0.35
N PRO A 103 -9.29 7.73 -0.72
CA PRO A 103 -9.18 8.20 -2.10
C PRO A 103 -8.77 7.10 -3.10
N LEU A 104 -8.05 6.07 -2.64
CA LEU A 104 -7.65 4.95 -3.49
C LEU A 104 -8.85 4.12 -3.98
N ILE A 105 -9.90 4.00 -3.16
CA ILE A 105 -11.13 3.31 -3.56
C ILE A 105 -11.86 4.12 -4.63
N ASP A 106 -11.99 5.44 -4.43
CA ASP A 106 -12.65 6.33 -5.40
C ASP A 106 -11.90 6.35 -6.74
N ALA A 107 -10.57 6.43 -6.69
CA ALA A 107 -9.72 6.38 -7.88
C ALA A 107 -9.85 5.04 -8.63
N PHE A 108 -9.92 3.92 -7.91
CA PHE A 108 -10.17 2.61 -8.51
C PHE A 108 -11.53 2.56 -9.22
N LEU A 109 -12.59 3.08 -8.60
CA LEU A 109 -13.92 3.11 -9.21
C LEU A 109 -13.97 4.01 -10.45
N GLN A 110 -13.31 5.18 -10.42
CA GLN A 110 -13.20 6.07 -11.58
C GLN A 110 -12.44 5.41 -12.74
N ALA A 111 -11.34 4.70 -12.44
CA ALA A 111 -10.58 3.95 -13.44
C ALA A 111 -11.43 2.82 -14.04
N ALA A 112 -12.15 2.06 -13.21
CA ALA A 112 -13.05 1.00 -13.66
C ALA A 112 -14.21 1.52 -14.52
N ALA A 113 -14.71 2.73 -14.24
CA ALA A 113 -15.74 3.40 -15.03
C ALA A 113 -15.21 4.00 -16.35
N GLY A 114 -13.89 3.95 -16.60
CA GLY A 114 -13.25 4.58 -17.77
C GLY A 114 -13.24 6.11 -17.72
N VAL A 115 -13.42 6.70 -16.54
CA VAL A 115 -13.46 8.15 -16.32
C VAL A 115 -12.06 8.71 -16.06
N ALA A 116 -11.10 7.88 -15.65
CA ALA A 116 -9.76 8.30 -15.31
C ALA A 116 -8.87 8.57 -16.55
N ARG A 117 -8.33 9.79 -16.61
CA ARG A 117 -7.10 10.18 -17.32
C ARG A 117 -6.33 11.18 -16.48
#